data_AF-A0A349H2Q1-F1
#
_entry.id   AF-A0A349H2Q1-F1
#
_cell.length_a   1.000
_cell.length_b   1.000
_cell.length_c   1.000
_cell.angle_alpha   90.00
_cell.angle_beta   90.00
_cell.angle_gamma   90.00
#
_symmetry.space_group_name_H-M   'P 1'
#
loop_
_entity.id
_entity.type
_entity.pdbx_description
1 polymer ?
#
loop_
_entity_poly.entity_id
_entity_poly.type
_entity_poly.pdbx_seq_one_letter_code
_entity_poly.pdbx_strand_id
1 'polypeptide(L)'
;MIWIANGAAAETTAESPLNTHIRRVIAECCAGIDELDDTQIRELAASVATYARQSADSGVYVDSGYLVMLATRALQSIGSKRAAHRMMVFGTGLVRPSEWEIRGGGSVWTLDLGRLVLRKEVSIELVFFSSLNIVLDSVAEVWDPTDGRGTLGLRHLNTVATTLLASRKRRQAEFVEEVMAACRAKLRQIGKARAWGHVPELLAIESACK
;
A
#
# COMPACT_ATOMS: atom_id res chain seq x y z
N MET A 1 -12.10 -10.37 8.26
CA MET A 1 -13.26 -11.05 7.67
C MET A 1 -14.50 -10.43 8.29
N ILE A 2 -15.45 -9.94 7.50
CA ILE A 2 -16.61 -9.17 8.01
C ILE A 2 -17.88 -9.82 7.49
N TRP A 3 -18.80 -10.12 8.39
CA TRP A 3 -20.09 -10.71 8.07
C TRP A 3 -21.11 -9.63 7.72
N ILE A 4 -21.93 -9.88 6.69
CA ILE A 4 -22.99 -8.96 6.24
C ILE A 4 -24.33 -9.62 6.57
N ALA A 5 -25.07 -9.04 7.52
CA ALA A 5 -26.42 -9.48 7.83
C ALA A 5 -27.40 -9.04 6.73
N ASN A 6 -28.22 -9.95 6.21
CA ASN A 6 -29.37 -9.63 5.39
C ASN A 6 -30.55 -9.26 6.30
N GLY A 7 -30.80 -7.98 6.48
CA GLY A 7 -32.02 -7.46 7.10
C GLY A 7 -32.80 -6.63 6.09
N ALA A 8 -33.76 -7.26 5.40
CA ALA A 8 -34.88 -6.51 4.84
C ALA A 8 -35.83 -6.16 6.00
N ALA A 9 -36.16 -4.87 6.12
CA ALA A 9 -37.12 -4.28 7.07
C ALA A 9 -36.67 -4.16 8.54
N ALA A 10 -35.97 -3.08 8.86
CA ALA A 10 -36.33 -2.10 9.90
C ALA A 10 -35.22 -1.03 9.99
N GLU A 11 -35.56 0.21 9.65
CA GLU A 11 -34.73 1.40 9.89
C GLU A 11 -34.42 1.50 11.38
N THR A 12 -33.24 1.02 11.77
CA THR A 12 -32.52 1.55 12.91
C THR A 12 -31.33 2.28 12.34
N THR A 13 -31.17 3.53 12.75
CA THR A 13 -30.10 4.49 12.47
C THR A 13 -28.68 4.00 12.81
N ALA A 14 -28.50 2.70 13.06
CA ALA A 14 -27.21 2.08 13.30
C ALA A 14 -26.44 1.98 11.98
N GLU A 15 -25.33 2.71 11.90
CA GLU A 15 -24.40 2.63 10.79
C GLU A 15 -23.93 1.17 10.61
N SER A 16 -23.97 0.67 9.37
CA SER A 16 -23.60 -0.72 9.10
C SER A 16 -22.15 -1.00 9.51
N PRO A 17 -21.84 -2.17 10.12
CA PRO A 17 -20.47 -2.55 10.46
C PRO A 17 -19.50 -2.48 9.28
N LEU A 18 -19.99 -2.76 8.06
CA LEU A 18 -19.21 -2.65 6.84
C LEU A 18 -18.84 -1.19 6.51
N ASN A 19 -19.78 -0.26 6.66
CA ASN A 19 -19.51 1.17 6.45
C ASN A 19 -18.49 1.67 7.46
N THR A 20 -18.70 1.38 8.75
CA THR A 20 -17.76 1.77 9.81
C THR A 20 -16.36 1.20 9.56
N HIS A 21 -16.26 -0.06 9.11
CA HIS A 21 -14.98 -0.64 8.75
C HIS A 21 -14.31 0.08 7.57
N ILE A 22 -15.02 0.30 6.47
CA ILE A 22 -14.47 0.96 5.28
C ILE A 22 -14.02 2.39 5.61
N ARG A 23 -14.83 3.15 6.38
CA ARG A 23 -14.46 4.49 6.85
C ARG A 23 -13.17 4.47 7.65
N ARG A 24 -13.06 3.54 8.61
CA ARG A 24 -11.86 3.39 9.43
C ARG A 24 -10.63 3.12 8.57
N VAL A 25 -10.73 2.19 7.61
CA VAL A 25 -9.60 1.87 6.72
C VAL A 25 -9.21 3.07 5.84
N ILE A 26 -10.18 3.80 5.28
CA ILE A 26 -9.90 5.02 4.49
C ILE A 26 -9.20 6.06 5.36
N ALA A 27 -9.73 6.33 6.56
CA ALA A 27 -9.17 7.31 7.48
C ALA A 27 -7.74 6.93 7.92
N GLU A 28 -7.49 5.66 8.26
CA GLU A 28 -6.16 5.17 8.63
C GLU A 28 -5.16 5.28 7.46
N CYS A 29 -5.55 4.87 6.26
CA CYS A 29 -4.65 4.87 5.10
C CYS A 29 -4.38 6.28 4.56
N CYS A 30 -5.38 7.16 4.61
CA CYS A 30 -5.34 8.51 4.07
C CYS A 30 -5.07 9.58 5.14
N ALA A 31 -4.67 9.19 6.35
CA ALA A 31 -4.33 10.11 7.42
C ALA A 31 -3.28 11.14 6.96
N GLY A 32 -3.56 12.42 7.17
CA GLY A 32 -2.70 13.53 6.77
C GLY A 32 -2.86 14.01 5.32
N ILE A 33 -3.88 13.54 4.58
CA ILE A 33 -4.28 14.15 3.30
C ILE A 33 -5.50 15.05 3.52
N ASP A 34 -5.37 16.33 3.21
CA ASP A 34 -6.45 17.33 3.27
C ASP A 34 -7.42 17.30 2.06
N GLU A 35 -7.33 16.27 1.21
CA GLU A 35 -8.16 16.12 -0.01
C GLU A 35 -9.54 15.54 0.29
N LEU A 36 -9.73 14.92 1.46
CA LEU A 36 -10.94 14.21 1.84
C LEU A 36 -11.46 14.70 3.18
N ASP A 37 -12.68 15.25 3.19
CA ASP A 37 -13.40 15.53 4.43
C ASP A 37 -14.20 14.31 4.93
N ASP A 38 -14.70 14.36 6.17
CA ASP A 38 -15.48 13.26 6.76
C ASP A 38 -16.79 12.98 6.01
N THR A 39 -17.35 13.96 5.32
CA THR A 39 -18.56 13.77 4.50
C THR A 39 -18.24 12.94 3.26
N GLN A 40 -17.18 13.28 2.53
CA GLN A 40 -16.69 12.51 1.39
C GLN A 40 -16.29 11.08 1.79
N ILE A 41 -15.61 10.91 2.94
CA ILE A 41 -15.25 9.58 3.45
C ILE A 41 -16.50 8.75 3.75
N ARG A 42 -17.54 9.35 4.37
CA ARG A 42 -18.82 8.68 4.64
C ARG A 42 -19.54 8.26 3.37
N GLU A 43 -19.68 9.16 2.41
CA GLU A 43 -20.34 8.89 1.13
C GLU A 43 -19.63 7.81 0.32
N LEU A 44 -18.30 7.88 0.26
CA LEU A 44 -17.48 6.87 -0.42
C LEU A 44 -17.61 5.50 0.24
N ALA A 45 -17.54 5.44 1.58
CA ALA A 45 -17.71 4.20 2.30
C ALA A 45 -19.11 3.57 2.09
N ALA A 46 -20.15 4.39 2.11
CA ALA A 46 -21.52 3.94 1.84
C ALA A 46 -21.67 3.41 0.40
N SER A 47 -21.05 4.08 -0.57
CA SER A 47 -21.08 3.67 -1.98
C SER A 47 -20.35 2.35 -2.20
N VAL A 48 -19.14 2.19 -1.63
CA VAL A 48 -18.36 0.95 -1.69
C VAL A 48 -19.11 -0.20 -1.02
N ALA A 49 -19.71 0.03 0.15
CA ALA A 49 -20.47 -1.00 0.84
C ALA A 49 -21.72 -1.42 0.05
N THR A 50 -22.42 -0.47 -0.56
CA THR A 50 -23.59 -0.75 -1.40
C THR A 50 -23.19 -1.61 -2.60
N TYR A 51 -22.13 -1.22 -3.30
CA TYR A 51 -21.60 -1.98 -4.43
C TYR A 51 -21.13 -3.38 -4.04
N ALA A 52 -20.42 -3.50 -2.91
CA ALA A 52 -19.93 -4.79 -2.41
C ALA A 52 -21.09 -5.74 -2.08
N ARG A 53 -22.19 -5.23 -1.52
CA ARG A 53 -23.41 -6.02 -1.26
C ARG A 53 -24.12 -6.44 -2.54
N GLN A 54 -24.17 -5.57 -3.55
CA GLN A 54 -24.79 -5.89 -4.83
C GLN A 54 -23.98 -6.93 -5.62
N SER A 55 -22.66 -6.90 -5.48
CA SER A 55 -21.74 -7.80 -6.19
C SER A 55 -21.52 -9.14 -5.48
N ALA A 56 -21.79 -9.21 -4.18
CA ALA A 56 -21.70 -10.44 -3.41
C ALA A 56 -23.03 -11.18 -3.48
N ASP A 57 -23.00 -12.46 -3.89
CA ASP A 57 -24.15 -13.34 -3.69
C ASP A 57 -24.53 -13.33 -2.20
N SER A 58 -25.83 -13.34 -1.92
CA SER A 58 -26.38 -13.24 -0.56
C SER A 58 -25.70 -14.20 0.42
N GLY A 59 -25.09 -13.64 1.47
CA GLY A 59 -24.41 -14.40 2.54
C GLY A 59 -22.90 -14.62 2.35
N VAL A 60 -22.28 -14.04 1.32
CA VAL A 60 -20.84 -14.19 1.06
C VAL A 60 -20.00 -13.21 1.87
N TYR A 61 -18.91 -13.72 2.45
CA TYR A 61 -17.88 -12.93 3.12
C TYR A 61 -17.12 -12.06 2.13
N VAL A 62 -17.01 -10.77 2.42
CA VAL A 62 -16.21 -9.86 1.59
C VAL A 62 -14.78 -9.79 2.14
N ASP A 63 -13.81 -10.07 1.27
CA ASP A 63 -12.39 -9.94 1.60
C ASP A 63 -11.99 -8.47 1.81
N SER A 64 -11.14 -8.22 2.81
CA SER A 64 -10.70 -6.85 3.13
C SER A 64 -9.88 -6.24 1.99
N GLY A 65 -9.04 -7.04 1.32
CA GLY A 65 -8.28 -6.59 0.16
C GLY A 65 -9.18 -6.19 -1.01
N TYR A 66 -10.30 -6.90 -1.21
CA TYR A 66 -11.31 -6.51 -2.19
C TYR A 66 -11.96 -5.16 -1.85
N LEU A 67 -12.30 -4.91 -0.58
CA LEU A 67 -12.84 -3.61 -0.14
C LEU A 67 -11.84 -2.47 -0.36
N VAL A 68 -10.56 -2.69 -0.04
CA VAL A 68 -9.48 -1.71 -0.29
C VAL A 68 -9.37 -1.40 -1.78
N MET A 69 -9.45 -2.43 -2.65
CA MET A 69 -9.42 -2.25 -4.10
C MET A 69 -10.63 -1.42 -4.58
N LEU A 70 -11.84 -1.71 -4.10
CA LEU A 70 -13.03 -0.94 -4.46
C LEU A 70 -12.93 0.52 -4.02
N ALA A 71 -12.50 0.76 -2.77
CA ALA A 71 -12.30 2.11 -2.25
C ALA A 71 -11.20 2.87 -3.01
N THR A 72 -10.11 2.19 -3.38
CA THR A 72 -9.06 2.76 -4.24
C THR A 72 -9.62 3.22 -5.58
N ARG A 73 -10.45 2.41 -6.23
CA ARG A 73 -11.09 2.77 -7.50
C ARG A 73 -12.07 3.93 -7.36
N ALA A 74 -12.85 3.94 -6.28
CA ALA A 74 -13.76 5.05 -5.99
C ALA A 74 -12.98 6.36 -5.81
N LEU A 75 -11.88 6.35 -5.05
CA LEU A 75 -10.99 7.50 -4.89
C LEU A 75 -10.39 7.97 -6.22
N GLN A 76 -10.01 7.04 -7.11
CA GLN A 76 -9.55 7.39 -8.45
C GLN A 76 -10.65 8.06 -9.29
N SER A 77 -11.89 7.57 -9.21
CA SER A 77 -13.00 8.11 -9.99
C SER A 77 -13.39 9.55 -9.63
N ILE A 78 -13.17 9.95 -8.37
CA ILE A 78 -13.42 11.33 -7.90
C ILE A 78 -12.20 12.24 -8.08
N GLY A 79 -11.11 11.75 -8.67
CA GLY A 79 -9.90 12.53 -8.96
C GLY A 79 -8.87 12.60 -7.81
N SER A 80 -9.16 12.00 -6.65
CA SER A 80 -8.27 11.97 -5.47
C SER A 80 -7.14 10.93 -5.63
N LYS A 81 -6.24 11.19 -6.60
CA LYS A 81 -5.16 10.26 -6.96
C LYS A 81 -4.23 9.93 -5.79
N ARG A 82 -3.88 10.94 -4.97
CA ARG A 82 -2.96 10.76 -3.84
C ARG A 82 -3.58 9.87 -2.77
N ALA A 83 -4.84 10.14 -2.40
CA ALA A 83 -5.59 9.28 -1.49
C ALA A 83 -5.75 7.85 -2.04
N ALA A 84 -6.05 7.70 -3.33
CA ALA A 84 -6.13 6.39 -3.96
C ALA A 84 -4.80 5.61 -3.87
N HIS A 85 -3.67 6.25 -4.16
CA HIS A 85 -2.37 5.58 -4.06
C HIS A 85 -2.03 5.21 -2.61
N ARG A 86 -2.31 6.07 -1.62
CA ARG A 86 -2.13 5.72 -0.20
C ARG A 86 -3.02 4.56 0.21
N MET A 87 -4.29 4.57 -0.20
CA MET A 87 -5.23 3.48 0.06
C MET A 87 -4.70 2.16 -0.52
N MET A 88 -4.16 2.19 -1.74
CA MET A 88 -3.54 1.02 -2.36
C MET A 88 -2.30 0.55 -1.60
N VAL A 89 -1.40 1.45 -1.24
CA VAL A 89 -0.10 1.12 -0.63
C VAL A 89 -0.26 0.62 0.81
N PHE A 90 -1.01 1.34 1.65
CA PHE A 90 -1.18 0.99 3.07
C PHE A 90 -2.32 0.00 3.29
N GLY A 91 -3.44 0.15 2.57
CA GLY A 91 -4.63 -0.69 2.76
C GLY A 91 -4.43 -2.13 2.29
N THR A 92 -3.65 -2.35 1.23
CA THR A 92 -3.27 -3.72 0.81
C THR A 92 -2.16 -4.31 1.70
N GLY A 93 -1.58 -3.47 2.55
CA GLY A 93 -0.40 -3.78 3.35
C GLY A 93 0.82 -4.11 2.50
N LEU A 94 0.91 -3.52 1.30
CA LEU A 94 2.12 -3.50 0.49
C LEU A 94 3.25 -2.81 1.24
N VAL A 95 2.93 -1.75 1.98
CA VAL A 95 3.82 -1.09 2.91
C VAL A 95 3.23 -1.14 4.32
N ARG A 96 4.04 -1.50 5.32
CA ARG A 96 3.62 -1.58 6.72
C ARG A 96 4.72 -1.07 7.67
N PRO A 97 4.36 -0.45 8.79
CA PRO A 97 5.32 -0.22 9.86
C PRO A 97 5.80 -1.59 10.37
N SER A 98 7.10 -1.71 10.65
CA SER A 98 7.66 -2.90 11.28
C SER A 98 8.25 -2.51 12.62
N GLU A 99 7.88 -3.27 13.65
CA GLU A 99 8.54 -3.22 14.95
C GLU A 99 9.92 -3.87 14.78
N TRP A 100 10.95 -3.05 14.63
CA TRP A 100 12.34 -3.53 14.57
C TRP A 100 13.11 -2.79 15.68
N GLU A 101 13.51 -3.52 16.72
CA GLU A 101 14.16 -2.97 17.93
C GLU A 101 15.69 -2.77 17.80
N ILE A 102 16.29 -2.98 16.63
CA ILE A 102 17.75 -3.05 16.50
C ILE A 102 18.26 -1.79 15.82
N ARG A 103 18.98 -0.98 16.63
CA ARG A 103 19.63 0.31 16.35
C ARG A 103 18.70 1.52 16.26
N GLY A 104 18.43 2.12 17.43
CA GLY A 104 18.38 3.58 17.53
C GLY A 104 17.03 4.27 17.36
N GLY A 105 15.90 3.58 17.50
CA GLY A 105 14.59 4.23 17.67
C GLY A 105 14.03 4.94 16.43
N GLY A 106 14.55 4.67 15.24
CA GLY A 106 14.01 5.21 13.98
C GLY A 106 12.74 4.47 13.52
N SER A 107 11.88 5.15 12.77
CA SER A 107 10.73 4.52 12.12
C SER A 107 11.18 3.56 11.02
N VAL A 108 10.82 2.29 11.14
CA VAL A 108 11.10 1.26 10.14
C VAL A 108 9.82 0.90 9.40
N TRP A 109 9.86 1.06 8.09
CA TRP A 109 8.77 0.67 7.19
C TRP A 109 9.23 -0.44 6.29
N THR A 110 8.33 -1.34 5.95
CA THR A 110 8.65 -2.49 5.10
C THR A 110 7.78 -2.50 3.86
N LEU A 111 8.40 -2.60 2.69
CA LEU A 111 7.77 -2.76 1.39
C LEU A 111 7.89 -4.22 0.94
N ASP A 112 6.75 -4.88 0.76
CA ASP A 112 6.66 -6.25 0.24
C ASP A 112 6.64 -6.26 -1.29
N LEU A 113 7.82 -6.41 -1.92
CA LEU A 113 7.92 -6.42 -3.38
C LEU A 113 7.25 -7.64 -4.03
N GLY A 114 7.05 -8.72 -3.27
CA GLY A 114 6.33 -9.91 -3.73
C GLY A 114 4.86 -9.61 -4.05
N ARG A 115 4.26 -8.60 -3.40
CA ARG A 115 2.91 -8.11 -3.69
C ARG A 115 2.85 -7.16 -4.88
N LEU A 116 3.99 -6.66 -5.35
CA LEU A 116 4.12 -5.68 -6.42
C LEU A 116 4.28 -6.36 -7.79
N VAL A 117 4.80 -7.59 -7.81
CA VAL A 117 4.91 -8.39 -9.04
C VAL A 117 3.58 -9.03 -9.38
N LEU A 118 2.97 -8.55 -10.47
CA LEU A 118 1.81 -9.19 -11.08
C LEU A 118 2.22 -10.53 -11.72
N ARG A 119 1.25 -11.45 -11.81
CA ARG A 119 1.36 -12.87 -12.25
C ARG A 119 2.52 -13.17 -13.21
N LYS A 120 3.14 -14.34 -13.02
CA LYS A 120 4.36 -14.82 -13.71
C LYS A 120 4.31 -14.70 -15.24
N GLU A 121 3.13 -14.69 -15.86
CA GLU A 121 2.98 -14.65 -17.31
C GLU A 121 3.15 -13.24 -17.94
N VAL A 122 3.15 -12.15 -17.15
CA VAL A 122 3.17 -10.76 -17.67
C VAL A 122 4.15 -9.87 -16.89
N SER A 123 5.18 -10.45 -16.27
CA SER A 123 6.12 -9.69 -15.46
C SER A 123 7.06 -8.85 -16.34
N ILE A 124 6.67 -7.58 -16.58
CA ILE A 124 7.46 -6.61 -17.35
C ILE A 124 8.25 -5.73 -16.37
N GLU A 125 9.57 -5.75 -16.49
CA GLU A 125 10.51 -4.97 -15.67
C GLU A 125 10.17 -3.46 -15.63
N LEU A 126 9.78 -2.89 -16.77
CA LEU A 126 9.36 -1.48 -16.85
C LEU A 126 8.13 -1.19 -15.97
N VAL A 127 7.15 -2.08 -15.95
CA VAL A 127 5.93 -1.92 -15.12
C VAL A 127 6.30 -2.05 -13.64
N PHE A 128 7.23 -2.94 -13.30
CA PHE A 128 7.75 -3.09 -11.94
C PHE A 128 8.39 -1.78 -11.45
N PHE A 129 9.34 -1.21 -12.19
CA PHE A 129 9.99 0.04 -11.79
C PHE A 129 9.03 1.23 -11.75
N SER A 130 8.09 1.32 -12.70
CA SER A 130 7.05 2.37 -12.67
C SER A 130 6.18 2.24 -11.42
N SER A 131 5.77 1.03 -11.06
CA SER A 131 4.95 0.78 -9.88
C SER A 131 5.71 1.04 -8.59
N LEU A 132 6.98 0.63 -8.54
CA LEU A 132 7.88 0.92 -7.42
C LEU A 132 8.03 2.43 -7.18
N ASN A 133 8.18 3.22 -8.23
CA ASN A 133 8.25 4.68 -8.11
C ASN A 133 6.97 5.29 -7.52
N ILE A 134 5.79 4.83 -7.97
CA ILE A 134 4.50 5.29 -7.43
C ILE A 134 4.39 4.95 -5.93
N VAL A 135 4.83 3.74 -5.55
CA VAL A 135 4.81 3.30 -4.16
C VAL A 135 5.75 4.16 -3.31
N LEU A 136 6.98 4.41 -3.78
CA LEU A 136 7.96 5.25 -3.09
C LEU A 136 7.47 6.69 -2.91
N ASP A 137 6.84 7.28 -3.93
CA ASP A 137 6.23 8.61 -3.82
C ASP A 137 5.10 8.64 -2.77
N SER A 138 4.33 7.56 -2.67
CA SER A 138 3.20 7.46 -1.76
C SER A 138 3.61 7.20 -0.31
N VAL A 139 4.68 6.43 -0.08
CA VAL A 139 5.19 6.17 1.27
C VAL A 139 6.04 7.34 1.79
N ALA A 140 6.64 8.15 0.93
CA ALA A 140 7.58 9.20 1.31
C ALA A 140 7.11 10.08 2.50
N GLU A 141 5.82 10.39 2.54
CA GLU A 141 5.19 11.24 3.55
C GLU A 141 5.38 10.73 4.99
N VAL A 142 5.59 9.43 5.18
CA VAL A 142 5.80 8.86 6.52
C VAL A 142 7.12 9.33 7.16
N TRP A 143 8.04 9.86 6.37
CA TRP A 143 9.33 10.39 6.83
C TRP A 143 9.39 11.92 6.83
N ASP A 144 8.35 12.64 6.41
CA ASP A 144 8.33 14.11 6.52
C ASP A 144 8.48 14.58 7.98
N PRO A 145 7.77 14.00 8.97
CA PRO A 145 7.88 14.46 10.36
C PRO A 145 9.27 14.20 10.98
N THR A 146 10.03 13.28 10.41
CA THR A 146 11.36 12.88 10.89
C THR A 146 12.48 13.44 10.02
N ASP A 147 12.19 14.41 9.14
CA ASP A 147 13.18 15.05 8.26
C ASP A 147 13.95 14.02 7.39
N GLY A 148 13.23 13.02 6.89
CA GLY A 148 13.79 11.94 6.08
C GLY A 148 14.54 10.87 6.89
N ARG A 149 14.53 10.91 8.23
CA ARG A 149 15.16 9.87 9.07
C ARG A 149 14.25 8.65 9.20
N GLY A 150 14.82 7.47 8.97
CA GLY A 150 14.15 6.18 9.13
C GLY A 150 14.73 5.16 8.17
N THR A 151 14.10 4.00 8.11
CA THR A 151 14.55 2.89 7.26
C THR A 151 13.40 2.35 6.43
N LEU A 152 13.65 2.13 5.14
CA LEU A 152 12.78 1.35 4.26
C LEU A 152 13.41 -0.03 4.02
N GLY A 153 12.78 -1.03 4.62
CA GLY A 153 13.03 -2.44 4.39
C GLY A 153 12.38 -2.93 3.11
N LEU A 154 13.14 -3.57 2.22
CA LEU A 154 12.62 -4.21 1.01
C LEU A 154 12.56 -5.72 1.21
N ARG A 155 11.36 -6.30 1.17
CA ARG A 155 11.13 -7.74 1.31
C ARG A 155 10.95 -8.43 -0.03
N HIS A 156 11.35 -9.70 -0.08
CA HIS A 156 11.19 -10.58 -1.23
C HIS A 156 11.93 -10.11 -2.51
N LEU A 157 13.04 -9.38 -2.37
CA LEU A 157 13.84 -8.90 -3.51
C LEU A 157 14.31 -10.07 -4.38
N ASN A 158 14.83 -11.14 -3.75
CA ASN A 158 15.29 -12.32 -4.48
C ASN A 158 14.16 -13.06 -5.21
N THR A 159 12.97 -13.11 -4.62
CA THR A 159 11.78 -13.71 -5.23
C THR A 159 11.36 -12.93 -6.48
N VAL A 160 11.37 -11.60 -6.39
CA VAL A 160 11.08 -10.71 -7.52
C VAL A 160 12.13 -10.84 -8.61
N ALA A 161 13.42 -10.85 -8.26
CA ALA A 161 14.52 -11.07 -9.19
C ALA A 161 14.37 -12.41 -9.94
N THR A 162 14.00 -13.47 -9.23
CA THR A 162 13.76 -14.80 -9.83
C THR A 162 12.59 -14.78 -10.80
N THR A 163 11.51 -14.07 -10.44
CA THR A 163 10.30 -14.00 -11.25
C THR A 163 10.51 -13.18 -12.52
N LEU A 164 11.12 -11.99 -12.42
CA LEU A 164 11.34 -11.11 -13.56
C LEU A 164 12.42 -11.62 -14.53
N LEU A 165 13.45 -12.30 -14.01
CA LEU A 165 14.57 -12.78 -14.82
C LEU A 165 14.44 -14.24 -15.29
N ALA A 166 13.27 -14.87 -15.09
CA ALA A 166 13.01 -16.27 -15.43
C ALA A 166 14.15 -17.22 -14.98
N SER A 167 14.56 -17.13 -13.71
CA SER A 167 15.58 -17.98 -13.09
C SER A 167 17.04 -17.86 -13.60
N ARG A 168 17.40 -16.77 -14.29
CA ARG A 168 18.81 -16.48 -14.66
C ARG A 168 19.65 -16.07 -13.43
N LYS A 169 20.06 -17.05 -12.61
CA LYS A 169 20.79 -16.86 -11.34
C LYS A 169 21.94 -15.86 -11.41
N ARG A 170 22.73 -15.89 -12.48
CA ARG A 170 23.90 -15.01 -12.66
C ARG A 170 23.55 -13.52 -12.64
N ARG A 171 22.32 -13.14 -13.06
CA ARG A 171 21.85 -11.75 -13.13
C ARG A 171 21.00 -11.33 -11.92
N GLN A 172 20.69 -12.24 -11.01
CA GLN A 172 19.82 -11.94 -9.87
C GLN A 172 20.48 -10.94 -8.92
N ALA A 173 21.76 -11.13 -8.60
CA ALA A 173 22.50 -10.20 -7.74
C ALA A 173 22.60 -8.79 -8.36
N GLU A 174 22.88 -8.71 -9.67
CA GLU A 174 22.91 -7.45 -10.42
C GLU A 174 21.55 -6.74 -10.35
N PHE A 175 20.46 -7.47 -10.56
CA PHE A 175 19.11 -6.91 -10.49
C PHE A 175 18.73 -6.45 -9.07
N VAL A 176 19.11 -7.20 -8.02
CA VAL A 176 18.88 -6.76 -6.63
C VAL A 176 19.61 -5.44 -6.35
N GLU A 177 20.87 -5.32 -6.77
CA GLU A 177 21.62 -4.07 -6.65
C GLU A 177 20.99 -2.94 -7.48
N GLU A 178 20.49 -3.24 -8.68
CA GLU A 178 19.78 -2.27 -9.53
C GLU A 178 18.51 -1.74 -8.85
N VAL A 179 17.68 -2.62 -8.27
CA VAL A 179 16.48 -2.23 -7.52
C VAL A 179 16.86 -1.39 -6.30
N MET A 180 17.88 -1.79 -5.54
CA MET A 180 18.38 -1.02 -4.40
C MET A 180 18.88 0.36 -4.83
N ALA A 181 19.65 0.44 -5.91
CA ALA A 181 20.16 1.69 -6.46
C ALA A 181 19.03 2.61 -6.94
N ALA A 182 18.04 2.06 -7.64
CA ALA A 182 16.86 2.79 -8.10
C ALA A 182 16.06 3.37 -6.93
N CYS A 183 15.80 2.57 -5.89
CA CYS A 183 15.13 3.03 -4.67
C CYS A 183 15.92 4.17 -3.99
N ARG A 184 17.24 4.03 -3.85
CA ARG A 184 18.09 5.09 -3.24
C ARG A 184 18.03 6.36 -4.05
N ALA A 185 18.13 6.26 -5.38
CA ALA A 185 18.08 7.40 -6.27
C ALA A 185 16.73 8.12 -6.17
N LYS A 186 15.62 7.36 -6.17
CA LYS A 186 14.27 7.89 -6.04
C LYS A 186 14.04 8.55 -4.67
N LEU A 187 14.45 7.93 -3.57
CA LEU A 187 14.34 8.53 -2.23
C LEU A 187 15.18 9.81 -2.10
N ARG A 188 16.38 9.86 -2.69
CA ARG A 188 17.18 11.10 -2.75
C ARG A 188 16.48 12.19 -3.55
N GLN A 189 15.87 11.85 -4.67
CA GLN A 189 15.10 12.79 -5.48
C GLN A 189 13.91 13.35 -4.69
N ILE A 190 13.15 12.48 -4.03
CA ILE A 190 12.02 12.88 -3.19
C ILE A 190 12.48 13.76 -2.02
N GLY A 191 13.53 13.34 -1.30
CA GLY A 191 14.09 14.11 -0.19
C GLY A 191 14.55 15.50 -0.60
N LYS A 192 15.19 15.64 -1.78
CA LYS A 192 15.51 16.97 -2.34
C LYS A 192 14.28 17.82 -2.60
N ALA A 193 13.23 17.25 -3.20
CA ALA A 193 12.00 17.97 -3.50
C ALA A 193 11.23 18.39 -2.23
N ARG A 194 11.36 17.61 -1.14
CA ARG A 194 10.72 17.84 0.16
C ARG A 194 11.62 18.55 1.17
N ALA A 195 12.84 18.92 0.76
CA ALA A 195 13.86 19.55 1.60
C ALA A 195 14.24 18.76 2.87
N TRP A 196 14.25 17.43 2.80
CA TRP A 196 14.73 16.60 3.90
C TRP A 196 16.24 16.79 4.14
N GLY A 197 16.64 16.92 5.39
CA GLY A 197 18.04 16.91 5.82
C GLY A 197 18.68 15.52 5.74
N HIS A 198 17.87 14.46 5.72
CA HIS A 198 18.34 13.07 5.64
C HIS A 198 17.61 12.30 4.53
N VAL A 199 18.18 11.18 4.13
CA VAL A 199 17.53 10.25 3.19
C VAL A 199 17.31 8.94 3.93
N PRO A 200 16.10 8.35 3.88
CA PRO A 200 15.84 7.09 4.56
C PRO A 200 16.83 6.01 4.11
N GLU A 201 17.32 5.24 5.08
CA GLU A 201 18.22 4.12 4.81
C GLU A 201 17.44 2.99 4.13
N LEU A 202 18.11 2.26 3.22
CA LEU A 202 17.53 1.07 2.61
C LEU A 202 18.14 -0.18 3.18
N LEU A 203 17.28 -1.14 3.51
CA LEU A 203 17.68 -2.45 3.99
C LEU A 203 17.01 -3.54 3.15
N ALA A 204 17.79 -4.45 2.57
CA ALA A 204 17.24 -5.67 1.98
C ALA A 204 16.91 -6.64 3.12
N ILE A 205 15.64 -7.01 3.26
CA ILE A 205 15.15 -7.94 4.29
C ILE A 205 14.76 -9.22 3.57
N GLU A 206 15.73 -10.13 3.49
CA GLU A 206 15.46 -11.50 3.07
C GLU A 206 15.08 -12.27 4.33
N SER A 207 13.81 -12.68 4.42
CA SER A 207 13.44 -13.68 5.43
C SER A 207 14.28 -14.92 5.15
N ALA A 208 15.16 -15.28 6.09
CA ALA A 208 15.88 -16.54 6.05
C ALA A 208 14.87 -17.65 5.76
N CYS A 209 15.12 -18.46 4.72
CA CYS A 209 14.39 -19.71 4.52
C CYS A 209 14.34 -20.43 5.86
N LYS A 210 13.14 -20.56 6.43
CA LYS A 210 12.87 -21.59 7.43
C LYS A 210 12.63 -22.90 6.69
#